data_AF-A0A2D9MX19-F1
#
_entry.id   AF-A0A2D9MX19-F1
#
_cell.length_a   1.000
_cell.length_b   1.000
_cell.length_c   1.000
_cell.angle_alpha   90.00
_cell.angle_beta   90.00
_cell.angle_gamma   90.00
#
_symmetry.space_group_name_H-M   'P 1'
#
loop_
_entity.id
_entity.type
_entity.pdbx_description
1 polymer ?
#
loop_
_entity_poly.entity_id
_entity_poly.type
_entity_poly.pdbx_seq_one_letter_code
_entity_poly.pdbx_strand_id
1 'polypeptide(L)'
;MVLENILGIVQILSGIAVISSVVYLAREVSQTTKVVRAQFGHGLISRLYERYFLSAKDKEFSKFLSKDWSGADLEDYEYWRITLWINTILVDLFDTYDQHRQKLVDSTHLQMRVTLLKTGLMKTKMGEPTWRIWRQARDPEFIAWFEQEFFGGPLEDIEDSRNLEWETLNMKKV
;
A
#
# COMPACT_ATOMS: atom_id res chain seq x y z
N MET A 1 -63.60 12.04 18.23
CA MET A 1 -63.29 11.06 19.29
C MET A 1 -62.76 9.72 18.77
N VAL A 2 -63.54 8.84 18.11
CA VAL A 2 -63.03 7.51 17.65
C VAL A 2 -61.94 7.64 16.57
N LEU A 3 -62.13 8.52 15.58
CA LEU A 3 -61.17 8.73 14.48
C LEU A 3 -59.85 9.35 14.97
N GLU A 4 -59.91 10.29 15.93
CA GLU A 4 -58.74 10.92 16.55
C GLU A 4 -57.92 9.90 17.36
N ASN A 5 -58.59 8.98 18.06
CA ASN A 5 -57.91 7.89 18.78
C ASN A 5 -57.18 6.94 17.81
N ILE A 6 -57.80 6.62 16.66
CA ILE A 6 -57.17 5.78 15.62
C ILE A 6 -55.95 6.50 15.01
N LEU A 7 -56.08 7.79 14.70
CA LEU A 7 -54.97 8.61 14.19
C LEU A 7 -53.80 8.64 15.18
N GLY A 8 -54.08 8.82 16.48
CA GLY A 8 -53.04 8.79 17.52
C GLY A 8 -52.30 7.45 17.59
N ILE A 9 -53.02 6.32 17.48
CA ILE A 9 -52.43 4.98 17.46
C ILE A 9 -51.54 4.78 16.23
N VAL A 10 -52.02 5.15 15.04
CA VAL A 10 -51.26 5.06 13.79
C VAL A 10 -49.99 5.91 13.86
N GLN A 11 -50.07 7.09 14.47
CA GLN A 11 -48.93 7.99 14.61
C GLN A 11 -47.87 7.43 15.57
N ILE A 12 -48.29 6.80 16.68
CA ILE A 12 -47.39 6.09 17.60
C ILE A 12 -46.71 4.91 16.89
N LEU A 13 -47.48 4.09 16.18
CA LEU A 13 -46.95 2.95 15.42
C LEU A 13 -45.96 3.41 14.33
N SER A 14 -46.28 4.51 13.64
CA SER A 14 -45.41 5.10 12.63
C SER A 14 -44.10 5.60 13.26
N GLY A 15 -44.16 6.24 14.43
CA GLY A 15 -42.96 6.65 15.18
C GLY A 15 -42.08 5.46 15.56
N ILE A 16 -42.67 4.37 16.05
CA ILE A 16 -41.96 3.13 16.38
C ILE A 16 -41.31 2.52 15.12
N ALA A 17 -42.03 2.50 13.99
CA ALA A 17 -41.50 2.00 12.73
C ALA A 17 -40.29 2.82 12.25
N VAL A 18 -40.37 4.16 12.32
CA VAL A 18 -39.25 5.04 11.96
C VAL A 18 -38.04 4.79 12.86
N ILE A 19 -38.22 4.71 14.18
CA ILE A 19 -37.13 4.43 15.12
C ILE A 19 -36.49 3.07 14.81
N SER A 20 -37.31 2.05 14.57
CA SER A 20 -36.83 0.70 14.23
C SER A 20 -36.02 0.70 12.93
N SER A 21 -36.47 1.43 11.91
CA SER A 21 -35.76 1.60 10.64
C SER A 21 -34.40 2.29 10.81
N VAL A 22 -34.32 3.36 11.62
CA VAL A 22 -33.06 4.05 11.90
C VAL A 22 -32.07 3.11 12.61
N VAL A 23 -32.54 2.34 13.59
CA VAL A 23 -31.72 1.35 14.30
C VAL A 23 -31.22 0.25 13.36
N TYR A 24 -32.07 -0.21 12.45
CA TYR A 24 -31.68 -1.17 11.41
C TYR A 24 -30.59 -0.61 10.49
N LEU A 25 -30.80 0.59 9.93
CA LEU A 25 -29.82 1.26 9.05
C LEU A 25 -28.48 1.46 9.74
N ALA A 26 -28.48 1.86 11.02
CA ALA A 26 -27.25 2.01 11.79
C ALA A 26 -26.46 0.68 11.91
N ARG A 27 -27.17 -0.44 12.10
CA ARG A 27 -26.55 -1.77 12.12
C ARG A 27 -26.03 -2.18 10.75
N GLU A 28 -26.80 -1.93 9.69
CA GLU A 28 -26.42 -2.22 8.31
C GLU A 28 -25.14 -1.47 7.92
N VAL A 29 -25.05 -0.17 8.18
CA VAL A 29 -23.84 0.64 7.93
C VAL A 29 -22.62 0.09 8.68
N SER A 30 -22.81 -0.35 9.94
CA SER A 30 -21.73 -0.95 10.73
C SER A 30 -21.26 -2.28 10.13
N GLN A 31 -22.19 -3.14 9.70
CA GLN A 31 -21.88 -4.42 9.05
C GLN A 31 -21.18 -4.22 7.71
N THR A 32 -21.69 -3.33 6.86
CA THR A 32 -21.09 -2.98 5.57
C THR A 32 -19.66 -2.48 5.75
N THR A 33 -19.40 -1.63 6.74
CA THR A 33 -18.05 -1.16 7.06
C THR A 33 -17.11 -2.34 7.40
N LYS A 34 -17.57 -3.31 8.19
CA LYS A 34 -16.77 -4.50 8.53
C LYS A 34 -16.47 -5.36 7.31
N VAL A 35 -17.46 -5.57 6.43
CA VAL A 35 -17.30 -6.34 5.19
C VAL A 35 -16.30 -5.67 4.26
N VAL A 36 -16.43 -4.35 4.05
CA VAL A 36 -15.52 -3.58 3.21
C VAL A 36 -14.07 -3.69 3.72
N ARG A 37 -13.85 -3.52 5.04
CA ARG A 37 -12.51 -3.69 5.63
C ARG A 37 -11.95 -5.09 5.42
N ALA A 38 -12.77 -6.12 5.60
CA ALA A 38 -12.36 -7.50 5.37
C ALA A 38 -11.98 -7.73 3.89
N GLN A 39 -12.75 -7.19 2.94
CA GLN A 39 -12.45 -7.28 1.51
C GLN A 39 -11.12 -6.62 1.14
N PHE A 40 -10.84 -5.42 1.64
CA PHE A 40 -9.54 -4.76 1.43
C PHE A 40 -8.39 -5.58 2.03
N GLY A 41 -8.54 -6.03 3.28
CA GLY A 41 -7.54 -6.89 3.93
C GLY A 41 -7.27 -8.18 3.16
N HIS A 42 -8.33 -8.85 2.67
CA HIS A 42 -8.21 -10.02 1.81
C HIS A 42 -7.52 -9.71 0.48
N GLY A 43 -7.85 -8.59 -0.16
CA GLY A 43 -7.20 -8.16 -1.41
C GLY A 43 -5.69 -7.97 -1.23
N LEU A 44 -5.27 -7.24 -0.18
CA LEU A 44 -3.86 -7.03 0.15
C LEU A 44 -3.11 -8.34 0.41
N ILE A 45 -3.75 -9.28 1.11
CA ILE A 45 -3.16 -10.59 1.43
C ILE A 45 -3.09 -11.47 0.18
N SER A 46 -4.14 -11.49 -0.65
CA SER A 46 -4.19 -12.31 -1.87
C SER A 46 -3.08 -11.93 -2.85
N ARG A 47 -2.82 -10.63 -3.07
CA ARG A 47 -1.72 -10.18 -3.94
C ARG A 47 -0.36 -10.58 -3.38
N LEU A 48 -0.20 -10.53 -2.06
CA LEU A 48 1.04 -10.96 -1.40
C LEU A 48 1.27 -12.46 -1.56
N TYR A 49 0.24 -13.28 -1.34
CA TYR A 49 0.31 -14.73 -1.56
C TYR A 49 0.63 -15.08 -3.01
N GLU A 50 -0.05 -14.45 -3.97
CA GLU A 50 0.20 -14.68 -5.39
C GLU A 50 1.66 -14.35 -5.75
N ARG A 51 2.17 -13.19 -5.31
CA ARG A 51 3.55 -12.79 -5.52
C ARG A 51 4.54 -13.82 -4.96
N TYR A 52 4.34 -14.31 -3.74
CA TYR A 52 5.22 -15.32 -3.15
C TYR A 52 5.13 -16.66 -3.87
N PHE A 53 3.92 -17.10 -4.22
CA PHE A 53 3.72 -18.38 -4.89
C PHE A 53 4.31 -18.38 -6.30
N LEU A 54 4.08 -17.32 -7.08
CA LEU A 54 4.68 -17.16 -8.41
C LEU A 54 6.20 -17.10 -8.31
N SER A 55 6.75 -16.35 -7.34
CA SER A 55 8.20 -16.24 -7.16
C SER A 55 8.82 -17.59 -6.83
N ALA A 56 8.18 -18.39 -5.97
CA ALA A 56 8.67 -19.70 -5.56
C ALA A 56 8.61 -20.76 -6.68
N LYS A 57 7.67 -20.63 -7.63
CA LYS A 57 7.52 -21.57 -8.75
C LYS A 57 8.47 -21.25 -9.91
N ASP A 58 8.82 -19.98 -10.08
CA ASP A 58 9.78 -19.57 -11.10
C ASP A 58 11.21 -19.74 -10.58
N LYS A 59 11.89 -20.78 -11.07
CA LYS A 59 13.27 -21.10 -10.70
C LYS A 59 14.25 -19.99 -11.10
N GLU A 60 14.09 -19.37 -12.26
CA GLU A 60 15.02 -18.33 -12.71
C GLU A 60 14.83 -17.05 -11.89
N PHE A 61 13.59 -16.71 -11.58
CA PHE A 61 13.29 -15.57 -10.72
C PHE A 61 13.76 -15.81 -9.28
N SER A 62 13.52 -16.99 -8.72
CA SER A 62 14.06 -17.36 -7.40
C SER A 62 15.59 -17.28 -7.36
N LYS A 63 16.28 -17.76 -8.41
CA LYS A 63 17.74 -17.66 -8.50
C LYS A 63 18.19 -16.19 -8.54
N PHE A 64 17.49 -15.36 -9.31
CA PHE A 64 17.74 -13.91 -9.34
C PHE A 64 17.52 -13.24 -7.96
N LEU A 65 16.42 -13.53 -7.27
CA LEU A 65 16.13 -13.02 -5.92
C LEU A 65 17.16 -13.47 -4.87
N SER A 66 17.84 -14.60 -5.09
CA SER A 66 18.86 -15.11 -4.18
C SER A 66 20.24 -14.49 -4.35
N LYS A 67 20.47 -13.68 -5.39
CA LYS A 67 21.75 -13.00 -5.62
C LYS A 67 22.02 -11.94 -4.55
N ASP A 68 23.29 -11.70 -4.27
CA ASP A 68 23.70 -10.56 -3.46
C ASP A 68 23.57 -9.27 -4.28
N TRP A 69 22.54 -8.48 -3.97
CA TRP A 69 22.25 -7.21 -4.64
C TRP A 69 23.06 -6.02 -4.08
N SER A 70 23.94 -6.27 -3.10
CA SER A 70 24.90 -5.28 -2.62
C SER A 70 26.23 -5.31 -3.39
N GLY A 71 26.50 -6.41 -4.10
CA GLY A 71 27.72 -6.59 -4.89
C GLY A 71 27.72 -5.81 -6.22
N ALA A 72 28.91 -5.59 -6.77
CA ALA A 72 29.11 -4.88 -8.04
C ALA A 72 29.00 -5.77 -9.30
N ASP A 73 28.97 -7.10 -9.12
CA ASP A 73 28.98 -8.09 -10.21
C ASP A 73 27.56 -8.40 -10.74
N LEU A 74 26.82 -7.35 -11.11
CA LEU A 74 25.51 -7.46 -11.74
C LEU A 74 25.56 -6.84 -13.13
N GLU A 75 24.93 -7.53 -14.08
CA GLU A 75 24.75 -7.03 -15.44
C GLU A 75 23.68 -5.93 -15.46
N ASP A 76 23.73 -5.02 -16.43
CA ASP A 76 22.79 -3.90 -16.57
C ASP A 76 21.31 -4.34 -16.59
N TYR A 77 21.02 -5.48 -17.19
CA TYR A 77 19.66 -6.01 -17.21
C TYR A 77 19.21 -6.53 -15.83
N GLU A 78 20.13 -6.97 -14.98
CA GLU A 78 19.81 -7.44 -13.63
C GLU A 78 19.48 -6.27 -12.72
N TYR A 79 20.24 -5.20 -12.85
CA TYR A 79 19.92 -3.89 -12.29
C TYR A 79 18.51 -3.44 -12.67
N TRP A 80 18.11 -3.58 -13.93
CA TRP A 80 16.73 -3.29 -14.35
C TRP A 80 15.69 -4.21 -13.68
N ARG A 81 15.98 -5.52 -13.57
CA ARG A 81 15.11 -6.47 -12.86
C ARG A 81 14.97 -6.13 -11.38
N ILE A 82 16.04 -5.67 -10.72
CA ILE A 82 16.01 -5.20 -9.33
C ILE A 82 15.07 -4.00 -9.22
N THR A 83 15.23 -3.01 -10.11
CA THR A 83 14.36 -1.82 -10.15
C THR A 83 12.90 -2.21 -10.32
N LEU A 84 12.56 -3.10 -11.25
CA LEU A 84 11.18 -3.58 -11.44
C LEU A 84 10.62 -4.30 -10.20
N TRP A 85 11.47 -5.05 -9.51
CA TRP A 85 11.07 -5.71 -8.26
C TRP A 85 10.84 -4.72 -7.13
N ILE A 86 11.73 -3.75 -6.95
CA ILE A 86 11.57 -2.66 -5.97
C ILE A 86 10.28 -1.89 -6.26
N ASN A 87 10.01 -1.54 -7.52
CA ASN A 87 8.76 -0.90 -7.94
C ASN A 87 7.52 -1.71 -7.52
N THR A 88 7.54 -3.03 -7.74
CA THR A 88 6.43 -3.93 -7.37
C THR A 88 6.17 -3.90 -5.86
N ILE A 89 7.23 -3.85 -5.05
CA ILE A 89 7.11 -3.79 -3.60
C ILE A 89 6.69 -2.39 -3.12
N LEU A 90 7.23 -1.33 -3.72
CA LEU A 90 6.89 0.06 -3.39
C LEU A 90 5.43 0.36 -3.68
N VAL A 91 4.91 0.01 -4.86
CA VAL A 91 3.49 0.24 -5.20
C VAL A 91 2.56 -0.49 -4.23
N ASP A 92 2.89 -1.73 -3.84
CA ASP A 92 2.12 -2.47 -2.83
C ASP A 92 2.21 -1.85 -1.42
N LEU A 93 3.36 -1.26 -1.07
CA LEU A 93 3.52 -0.49 0.17
C LEU A 93 2.69 0.79 0.14
N PHE A 94 2.71 1.54 -0.96
CA PHE A 94 1.98 2.81 -1.11
C PHE A 94 0.47 2.59 -0.96
N ASP A 95 -0.07 1.61 -1.69
CA ASP A 95 -1.48 1.22 -1.58
C ASP A 95 -1.85 0.82 -0.16
N THR A 96 -0.99 0.03 0.51
CA THR A 96 -1.25 -0.41 1.88
C THR A 96 -1.17 0.72 2.89
N TYR A 97 -0.23 1.65 2.72
CA TYR A 97 -0.13 2.85 3.55
C TYR A 97 -1.40 3.70 3.41
N ASP A 98 -1.83 3.97 2.18
CA ASP A 98 -2.99 4.80 1.92
C ASP A 98 -4.28 4.15 2.49
N GLN A 99 -4.44 2.84 2.34
CA GLN A 99 -5.55 2.08 2.94
C GLN A 99 -5.49 2.07 4.48
N HIS A 100 -4.28 1.99 5.06
CA HIS A 100 -4.11 2.06 6.51
C HIS A 100 -4.45 3.46 7.05
N ARG A 101 -3.96 4.52 6.40
CA ARG A 101 -4.27 5.93 6.73
C ARG A 101 -5.78 6.18 6.70
N GLN A 102 -6.49 5.56 5.76
CA GLN A 102 -7.95 5.63 5.63
C GLN A 102 -8.72 4.70 6.60
N LYS A 103 -8.04 3.97 7.49
CA LYS A 103 -8.63 3.00 8.42
C LYS A 103 -9.46 1.91 7.72
N LEU A 104 -9.07 1.55 6.50
CA LEU A 104 -9.65 0.45 5.73
C LEU A 104 -8.99 -0.89 6.07
N VAL A 105 -7.72 -0.86 6.49
CA VAL A 105 -6.96 -2.04 6.91
C VAL A 105 -6.21 -1.80 8.21
N ASP A 106 -5.95 -2.90 8.94
CA ASP A 106 -5.16 -2.87 10.18
C ASP A 106 -3.68 -2.55 9.92
N SER A 107 -3.02 -1.93 10.91
CA SER A 107 -1.59 -1.60 10.90
C SER A 107 -0.69 -2.81 10.60
N THR A 108 -1.12 -4.02 10.95
CA THR A 108 -0.41 -5.27 10.69
C THR A 108 -0.10 -5.44 9.19
N HIS A 109 -1.04 -5.04 8.30
CA HIS A 109 -0.83 -5.14 6.85
C HIS A 109 0.33 -4.26 6.37
N LEU A 110 0.46 -3.07 6.95
CA LEU A 110 1.54 -2.13 6.64
C LEU A 110 2.86 -2.60 7.26
N GLN A 111 2.85 -3.01 8.53
CA GLN A 111 4.06 -3.46 9.24
C GLN A 111 4.73 -4.66 8.58
N MET A 112 3.96 -5.63 8.08
CA MET A 112 4.52 -6.77 7.33
C MET A 112 5.35 -6.31 6.12
N ARG A 113 4.86 -5.31 5.38
CA ARG A 113 5.54 -4.76 4.19
C ARG A 113 6.75 -3.93 4.58
N VAL A 114 6.62 -3.07 5.59
CA VAL A 114 7.76 -2.31 6.13
C VAL A 114 8.88 -3.25 6.57
N THR A 115 8.54 -4.33 7.27
CA THR A 115 9.51 -5.35 7.71
C THR A 115 10.24 -5.97 6.53
N LEU A 116 9.52 -6.33 5.46
CA LEU A 116 10.11 -6.88 4.23
C LEU A 116 11.07 -5.88 3.56
N LEU A 117 10.68 -4.61 3.41
CA LEU A 117 11.58 -3.61 2.81
C LEU A 117 12.83 -3.35 3.67
N LYS A 118 12.67 -3.40 5.00
CA LYS A 118 13.79 -3.23 5.96
C LYS A 118 14.80 -4.37 5.94
N THR A 119 14.54 -5.49 5.24
CA THR A 119 15.56 -6.54 5.06
C THR A 119 16.73 -6.12 4.17
N GLY A 120 16.66 -4.93 3.54
CA GLY A 120 17.80 -4.34 2.84
C GLY A 120 17.53 -3.91 1.40
N LEU A 121 16.29 -4.06 0.90
CA LEU A 121 15.94 -3.69 -0.48
C LEU A 121 16.26 -2.23 -0.81
N MET A 122 15.91 -1.33 0.11
CA MET A 122 16.19 0.11 -0.06
C MET A 122 17.66 0.49 0.09
N LYS A 123 18.51 -0.43 0.58
CA LYS A 123 19.97 -0.24 0.71
C LYS A 123 20.74 -0.74 -0.50
N THR A 124 20.07 -1.38 -1.47
CA THR A 124 20.69 -1.77 -2.74
C THR A 124 21.01 -0.53 -3.57
N LYS A 125 21.90 -0.68 -4.53
CA LYS A 125 22.25 0.38 -5.50
C LYS A 125 21.01 1.02 -6.15
N MET A 126 19.95 0.25 -6.36
CA MET A 126 18.71 0.71 -6.99
C MET A 126 17.65 1.26 -6.04
N GLY A 127 17.82 1.09 -4.72
CA GLY A 127 16.82 1.46 -3.73
C GLY A 127 16.49 2.95 -3.74
N GLU A 128 17.48 3.77 -3.41
CA GLU A 128 17.33 5.23 -3.37
C GLU A 128 17.00 5.84 -4.74
N PRO A 129 17.67 5.49 -5.86
CA PRO A 129 17.31 5.99 -7.18
C PRO A 129 15.84 5.74 -7.56
N THR A 130 15.31 4.56 -7.23
CA THR A 130 13.91 4.21 -7.51
C THR A 130 12.97 5.00 -6.60
N TRP A 131 13.31 5.18 -5.32
CA TRP A 131 12.52 6.00 -4.41
C TRP A 131 12.45 7.46 -4.85
N ARG A 132 13.56 8.06 -5.26
CA ARG A 132 13.62 9.48 -5.68
C ARG A 132 12.66 9.79 -6.83
N ILE A 133 12.40 8.83 -7.71
CA ILE A 133 11.40 8.96 -8.78
C ILE A 133 9.99 8.97 -8.21
N TRP A 134 9.65 8.01 -7.35
CA TRP A 134 8.32 7.93 -6.75
C TRP A 134 8.01 9.07 -5.78
N ARG A 135 9.02 9.57 -5.06
CA ARG A 135 8.91 10.70 -4.14
C ARG A 135 8.19 11.89 -4.80
N GLN A 136 8.46 12.16 -6.08
CA GLN A 136 7.87 13.29 -6.82
C GLN A 136 6.33 13.22 -6.92
N ALA A 137 5.75 12.02 -6.84
CA ALA A 137 4.31 11.79 -6.97
C ALA A 137 3.62 11.52 -5.62
N ARG A 138 4.31 11.70 -4.48
CA ARG A 138 3.78 11.40 -3.14
C ARG A 138 3.56 12.66 -2.32
N ASP A 139 2.63 12.57 -1.36
CA ASP A 139 2.35 13.69 -0.46
C ASP A 139 3.47 13.87 0.59
N PRO A 140 3.70 15.09 1.10
CA PRO A 140 4.81 15.36 2.02
C PRO A 140 4.80 14.54 3.32
N GLU A 141 3.62 14.19 3.84
CA GLU A 141 3.49 13.35 5.03
C GLU A 141 4.03 11.95 4.75
N PHE A 142 3.62 11.35 3.62
CA PHE A 142 4.14 10.05 3.19
C PHE A 142 5.65 10.09 2.96
N ILE A 143 6.17 11.13 2.31
CA ILE A 143 7.60 11.28 2.03
C ILE A 143 8.39 11.30 3.34
N ALA A 144 8.00 12.16 4.29
CA ALA A 144 8.69 12.28 5.57
C ALA A 144 8.67 10.95 6.34
N TRP A 145 7.52 10.27 6.37
CA TRP A 145 7.41 8.95 6.99
C TRP A 145 8.31 7.92 6.31
N PHE A 146 8.27 7.81 4.98
CA PHE A 146 9.03 6.82 4.23
C PHE A 146 10.54 7.03 4.42
N GLU A 147 11.00 8.28 4.30
CA GLU A 147 12.41 8.60 4.43
C GLU A 147 12.94 8.40 5.85
N GLN A 148 12.13 8.72 6.86
CA GLN A 148 12.44 8.39 8.25
C GLN A 148 12.53 6.88 8.47
N GLU A 149 11.61 6.09 7.91
CA GLU A 149 11.54 4.65 8.12
C GLU A 149 12.65 3.86 7.41
N PHE A 150 13.04 4.27 6.20
CA PHE A 150 13.95 3.49 5.34
C PHE A 150 15.35 4.09 5.18
N PHE A 151 15.50 5.41 5.31
CA PHE A 151 16.78 6.11 5.17
C PHE A 151 17.26 6.79 6.46
N GLY A 152 16.44 6.81 7.51
CA GLY A 152 16.79 7.36 8.81
C GLY A 152 16.64 8.88 8.93
N GLY A 153 16.09 9.53 7.90
CA GLY A 153 15.85 10.97 7.87
C GLY A 153 15.59 11.46 6.44
N PRO A 154 15.26 12.76 6.30
CA PRO A 154 15.01 13.37 4.99
C PRO A 154 16.20 13.20 4.06
N LEU A 155 15.93 12.81 2.82
CA LEU A 155 16.96 12.78 1.79
C LEU A 155 17.20 14.20 1.28
N GLU A 156 18.48 14.58 1.14
CA GLU A 156 18.82 15.86 0.51
C GLU A 156 18.28 15.91 -0.92
N ASP A 157 17.74 17.07 -1.29
CA ASP A 157 17.37 17.36 -2.66
C ASP A 157 18.67 17.44 -3.47
N ILE A 158 19.02 16.35 -4.13
CA ILE A 158 20.07 16.36 -5.14
C ILE A 158 19.51 17.23 -6.27
N GLU A 159 20.20 18.33 -6.61
CA GLU A 159 19.87 19.12 -7.82
C GLU A 159 19.55 18.16 -8.97
N ASP A 160 18.40 18.38 -9.61
CA ASP A 160 17.64 17.56 -10.58
C ASP A 160 18.44 16.96 -11.76
N SER A 161 19.76 17.16 -11.80
CA SER A 161 20.66 16.79 -12.89
C SER A 161 21.44 15.50 -12.71
N ARG A 162 21.37 14.78 -11.57
CA ARG A 162 22.16 13.53 -11.40
C ARG A 162 21.48 12.45 -10.57
N ASN A 163 20.32 11.95 -11.01
CA ASN A 163 20.02 10.54 -10.77
C ASN A 163 20.86 9.68 -11.73
N LEU A 164 22.18 9.84 -11.64
CA LEU A 164 23.15 9.46 -12.68
C LEU A 164 23.02 7.97 -13.01
N GLU A 165 22.75 7.14 -12.00
CA GLU A 165 22.59 5.70 -12.18
C GLU A 165 21.30 5.34 -12.92
N TRP A 166 20.17 5.94 -12.56
CA TRP A 166 18.92 5.71 -13.30
C TRP A 166 19.02 6.23 -14.74
N GLU A 167 19.63 7.40 -14.95
CA GLU A 167 19.87 7.95 -16.30
C GLU A 167 20.86 7.10 -17.12
N THR A 168 21.89 6.55 -16.48
CA THR A 168 22.88 5.66 -17.10
C THR A 168 22.23 4.33 -17.51
N LEU A 169 21.34 3.79 -16.68
CA LEU A 169 20.69 2.50 -16.91
C LEU A 169 19.44 2.60 -17.81
N ASN A 170 18.80 3.77 -17.92
CA ASN A 170 17.57 3.98 -18.71
C ASN A 170 17.76 4.86 -19.95
N MET A 171 18.96 4.87 -20.54
CA MET A 171 19.24 5.48 -21.84
C MET A 171 18.80 6.95 -21.98
N LYS A 172 19.06 7.81 -20.98
CA LYS A 172 19.44 9.19 -21.34
C LYS A 172 20.91 9.14 -21.78
N LYS A 173 21.16 8.54 -22.94
CA LYS A 173 22.38 8.87 -23.67
C LYS A 173 22.16 10.28 -24.20
N VAL A 174 22.79 11.26 -23.55
CA VAL A 174 23.08 12.55 -24.19
C VAL A 174 23.94 12.28 -25.42
#